data_AF-A0A6A7BJF7-F1
#
_entry.id   AF-A0A6A7BJF7-F1
#
_cell.length_a   1.000
_cell.length_b   1.000
_cell.length_c   1.000
_cell.angle_alpha   90.00
_cell.angle_beta   90.00
_cell.angle_gamma   90.00
#
_symmetry.space_group_name_H-M   'P 1'
#
loop_
_entity.id
_entity.type
_entity.pdbx_description
1 polymer ?
#
loop_
_entity_poly.entity_id
_entity_poly.type
_entity_poly.pdbx_seq_one_letter_code
_entity_poly.pdbx_strand_id
1 'polypeptide(L)'
;MNVLHFAINNFDVTINQTPVKTATFPWIQKFASIGDSYSAGLGSGGRLDWSCSRYAQSYPHLLQSSLLGSDSKRTHQFLSCSGATSTEILKDQVSALHEDLDLLTVSAGGNDIGLTPILSNCVYQFYMSAEDACQQAMDQARANINNATQLYKNVTDLLEAAKPKMNKDHGVIYYTGYAGFFGTDDETCDNVTWAVWRNLEWSKQYLTLSMRKDLNQMVRSVNDIIRKAVTAAGPNVRFIDYDAQIAATRGRYCEAGVDEPAPNRRELAFYEWNTVDTGENKKKLQNRTGDDVPKGSFQGGIAKEIKKTLEEHPDWQFDPEKGFVNKTRGVNEQGAIEDAIHWLLPDSYKRVFHLRPKGHWIVAEMVVQDLLKRGHGQRVAEVVDEL
;
A
#
# COMPACT_ATOMS: atom_id res chain seq x y z
N MET A 1 55.65 -13.89 19.66
CA MET A 1 54.78 -12.80 19.15
C MET A 1 53.55 -13.45 18.53
N ASN A 2 52.48 -13.57 19.32
CA ASN A 2 51.18 -14.08 18.86
C ASN A 2 50.29 -12.87 18.54
N VAL A 3 49.79 -12.79 17.30
CA VAL A 3 48.81 -11.79 16.89
C VAL A 3 47.42 -12.39 17.09
N LEU A 4 46.68 -11.85 18.05
CA LEU A 4 45.30 -12.21 18.34
C LEU A 4 44.36 -11.60 17.28
N HIS A 5 43.44 -12.42 16.75
CA HIS A 5 42.29 -12.01 15.96
C HIS A 5 41.36 -11.07 16.75
N PHE A 6 40.91 -9.98 16.13
CA PHE A 6 39.70 -9.27 16.56
C PHE A 6 38.68 -9.26 15.42
N ALA A 7 37.56 -9.93 15.70
CA ALA A 7 36.33 -9.86 14.91
C ALA A 7 35.65 -8.50 15.14
N ILE A 8 35.18 -7.87 14.06
CA ILE A 8 34.36 -6.65 14.13
C ILE A 8 32.90 -7.10 14.06
N ASN A 9 32.21 -7.03 15.20
CA ASN A 9 30.78 -7.23 15.31
C ASN A 9 30.01 -5.95 14.96
N ASN A 10 28.85 -6.16 14.34
CA ASN A 10 27.90 -5.16 13.87
C ASN A 10 27.15 -4.43 15.01
N PHE A 11 26.60 -3.27 14.62
CA PHE A 11 25.57 -2.42 15.26
C PHE A 11 26.00 -1.50 16.41
N ASP A 12 25.95 -0.19 16.13
CA ASP A 12 25.22 0.75 17.00
C ASP A 12 24.91 2.06 16.26
N VAL A 13 23.63 2.31 15.97
CA VAL A 13 23.08 3.66 15.84
C VAL A 13 22.05 3.75 16.95
N THR A 14 22.40 4.50 18.00
CA THR A 14 21.60 4.74 19.19
C THR A 14 20.34 5.55 18.86
N ILE A 15 19.24 4.85 18.61
CA ILE A 15 17.91 5.34 18.99
C ILE A 15 17.77 4.98 20.46
N ASN A 16 17.32 5.89 21.32
CA ASN A 16 16.88 5.58 22.68
C ASN A 16 15.65 4.65 22.59
N GLN A 17 15.88 3.37 22.30
CA GLN A 17 14.90 2.32 22.37
C GLN A 17 14.95 1.78 23.79
N THR A 18 14.02 2.24 24.63
CA THR A 18 13.54 1.39 25.72
C THR A 18 13.22 0.03 25.09
N PRO A 19 13.73 -1.11 25.59
CA PRO A 19 13.36 -2.41 25.07
C PRO A 19 11.83 -2.46 25.05
N VAL A 20 11.23 -2.70 23.87
CA VAL A 20 9.79 -2.90 23.80
C VAL A 20 9.52 -4.15 24.62
N LYS A 21 9.13 -3.94 25.88
CA LYS A 21 8.52 -4.93 26.74
C LYS A 21 7.48 -5.62 25.86
N THR A 22 7.64 -6.92 25.62
CA THR A 22 6.85 -7.65 24.61
C THR A 22 5.38 -7.40 24.89
N ALA A 23 4.77 -6.48 24.13
CA ALA A 23 3.45 -5.98 24.44
C ALA A 23 2.46 -7.12 24.14
N THR A 24 1.65 -7.47 25.12
CA THR A 24 0.60 -8.49 24.95
C THR A 24 -0.75 -7.83 25.10
N PHE A 25 -1.68 -8.15 24.20
CA PHE A 25 -3.04 -7.63 24.24
C PHE A 25 -4.02 -8.82 24.40
N PRO A 26 -4.12 -9.39 25.61
CA PRO A 26 -4.97 -10.55 25.86
C PRO A 26 -6.47 -10.23 25.73
N TRP A 27 -6.86 -8.95 25.79
CA TRP A 27 -8.24 -8.54 25.56
C TRP A 27 -8.63 -8.58 24.08
N ILE A 28 -7.67 -8.64 23.15
CA ILE A 28 -7.95 -8.77 21.72
C ILE A 28 -8.01 -10.26 21.39
N GLN A 29 -9.22 -10.81 21.28
CA GLN A 29 -9.51 -12.20 20.92
C GLN A 29 -10.10 -12.32 19.51
N LYS A 30 -10.86 -11.32 19.07
CA LYS A 30 -11.46 -11.24 17.75
C LYS A 30 -10.92 -10.02 17.00
N PHE A 31 -10.03 -10.27 16.06
CA PHE A 31 -9.44 -9.26 15.20
C PHE A 31 -9.96 -9.44 13.77
N ALA A 32 -10.32 -8.34 13.10
CA ALA A 32 -10.60 -8.36 11.67
C ALA A 32 -9.85 -7.26 10.92
N SER A 33 -9.63 -7.48 9.63
CA SER A 33 -8.97 -6.51 8.76
C SER A 33 -9.69 -6.45 7.43
N ILE A 34 -10.17 -5.26 7.11
CA ILE A 34 -10.80 -4.93 5.83
C ILE A 34 -9.95 -3.89 5.13
N GLY A 35 -10.19 -3.71 3.84
CA GLY A 35 -9.60 -2.63 3.08
C GLY A 35 -9.18 -3.02 1.67
N ASP A 36 -8.35 -2.16 1.12
CA ASP A 36 -7.77 -2.26 -0.21
C ASP A 36 -6.41 -3.00 -0.23
N SER A 37 -5.66 -2.81 -1.30
CA SER A 37 -4.34 -3.42 -1.52
C SER A 37 -3.27 -3.01 -0.51
N TYR A 38 -3.39 -1.85 0.16
CA TYR A 38 -2.47 -1.43 1.23
C TYR A 38 -2.72 -2.21 2.52
N SER A 39 -3.97 -2.57 2.80
CA SER A 39 -4.30 -3.49 3.90
C SER A 39 -3.98 -4.95 3.54
N ALA A 40 -4.23 -5.37 2.31
CA ALA A 40 -3.83 -6.70 1.82
C ALA A 40 -2.30 -6.90 1.80
N GLY A 41 -1.56 -5.80 1.72
CA GLY A 41 -0.09 -5.75 1.69
C GLY A 41 0.49 -6.31 0.41
N LEU A 42 -0.07 -5.91 -0.72
CA LEU A 42 0.29 -6.40 -2.04
C LEU A 42 1.81 -6.48 -2.25
N GLY A 43 2.31 -7.71 -2.40
CA GLY A 43 3.71 -8.00 -2.70
C GLY A 43 4.63 -8.16 -1.49
N SER A 44 4.16 -7.94 -0.26
CA SER A 44 4.97 -7.97 0.97
C SER A 44 5.19 -9.38 1.53
N GLY A 45 6.31 -10.01 1.17
CA GLY A 45 6.65 -11.35 1.65
C GLY A 45 5.84 -12.46 0.97
N GLY A 46 5.54 -13.55 1.68
CA GLY A 46 4.82 -14.69 1.12
C GLY A 46 3.34 -14.38 0.81
N ARG A 47 2.85 -14.78 -0.36
CA ARG A 47 1.42 -14.65 -0.73
C ARG A 47 0.58 -15.65 0.08
N LEU A 48 -0.39 -15.14 0.84
CA LEU A 48 -1.34 -15.91 1.64
C LEU A 48 -2.60 -16.25 0.85
N ASP A 49 -3.03 -15.33 0.00
CA ASP A 49 -4.25 -15.43 -0.79
C ASP A 49 -4.04 -14.81 -2.17
N TRP A 50 -4.46 -15.52 -3.22
CA TRP A 50 -4.29 -15.06 -4.60
C TRP A 50 -5.41 -14.10 -5.03
N SER A 51 -6.68 -14.41 -4.72
CA SER A 51 -7.85 -13.69 -5.25
C SER A 51 -7.92 -12.25 -4.77
N CYS A 52 -7.64 -12.00 -3.50
CA CYS A 52 -7.58 -10.68 -2.90
C CYS A 52 -6.14 -10.16 -2.74
N SER A 53 -5.14 -10.94 -3.17
CA SER A 53 -3.72 -10.57 -3.13
C SER A 53 -3.25 -10.20 -1.70
N ARG A 54 -3.49 -11.08 -0.73
CA ARG A 54 -3.07 -10.87 0.67
C ARG A 54 -1.70 -11.49 0.93
N TYR A 55 -0.86 -10.82 1.71
CA TYR A 55 0.53 -11.24 1.95
C TYR A 55 0.93 -11.26 3.44
N ALA A 56 1.95 -12.06 3.73
CA ALA A 56 2.41 -12.40 5.08
C ALA A 56 3.16 -11.26 5.80
N GLN A 57 3.66 -10.25 5.08
CA GLN A 57 4.28 -9.07 5.69
C GLN A 57 3.40 -7.82 5.55
N SER A 58 2.10 -8.03 5.36
CA SER A 58 1.10 -6.96 5.47
C SER A 58 0.94 -6.52 6.93
N TYR A 59 0.66 -5.23 7.17
CA TYR A 59 0.51 -4.72 8.54
C TYR A 59 -0.56 -5.48 9.35
N PRO A 60 -1.70 -5.92 8.77
CA PRO A 60 -2.66 -6.77 9.50
C PRO A 60 -2.08 -8.11 9.93
N HIS A 61 -1.37 -8.78 9.03
CA HIS A 61 -0.78 -10.09 9.35
C HIS A 61 0.35 -9.95 10.38
N LEU A 62 1.14 -8.88 10.30
CA LEU A 62 2.17 -8.54 11.27
C LEU A 62 1.60 -8.29 12.67
N LEU A 63 0.45 -7.59 12.76
CA LEU A 63 -0.31 -7.43 14.01
C LEU A 63 -0.68 -8.79 14.59
N GLN A 64 -1.39 -9.62 13.83
CA GLN A 64 -1.87 -10.92 14.30
C GLN A 64 -0.75 -11.89 14.67
N SER A 65 0.26 -12.02 13.82
CA SER A 65 1.28 -13.07 13.92
C SER A 65 2.40 -12.75 14.93
N SER A 66 2.65 -11.46 15.18
CA SER A 66 3.89 -11.05 15.87
C SER A 66 3.65 -10.00 16.95
N LEU A 67 2.82 -8.99 16.71
CA LEU A 67 2.80 -7.78 17.53
C LEU A 67 1.68 -7.71 18.58
N LEU A 68 0.61 -8.50 18.44
CA LEU A 68 -0.45 -8.56 19.45
C LEU A 68 -0.16 -9.56 20.59
N GLY A 69 1.00 -10.22 20.56
CA GLY A 69 1.40 -11.31 21.44
C GLY A 69 0.87 -12.67 20.98
N SER A 70 1.34 -13.77 21.57
CA SER A 70 0.88 -15.12 21.22
C SER A 70 -0.35 -15.50 22.04
N ASP A 71 -1.48 -15.76 21.38
CA ASP A 71 -2.67 -16.35 22.00
C ASP A 71 -3.31 -17.33 21.02
N SER A 72 -3.33 -18.61 21.38
CA SER A 72 -3.92 -19.68 20.55
C SER A 72 -5.43 -19.54 20.31
N LYS A 73 -6.12 -18.73 21.11
CA LYS A 73 -7.57 -18.50 20.98
C LYS A 73 -7.89 -17.28 20.14
N ARG A 74 -6.91 -16.41 19.85
CA ARG A 74 -7.15 -15.22 19.03
C ARG A 74 -7.43 -15.61 17.59
N THR A 75 -8.54 -15.13 17.08
CA THR A 75 -8.95 -15.28 15.68
C THR A 75 -8.65 -14.00 14.89
N HIS A 76 -8.24 -14.17 13.63
CA HIS A 76 -8.05 -13.07 12.69
C HIS A 76 -8.86 -13.32 11.42
N GLN A 77 -9.83 -12.45 11.15
CA GLN A 77 -10.60 -12.45 9.91
C GLN A 77 -9.98 -11.45 8.94
N PHE A 78 -9.18 -11.94 7.99
CA PHE A 78 -8.49 -11.08 7.01
C PHE A 78 -9.28 -11.02 5.70
N LEU A 79 -9.98 -9.92 5.45
CA LEU A 79 -10.89 -9.72 4.30
C LEU A 79 -10.40 -8.72 3.27
N SER A 80 -9.35 -7.95 3.56
CA SER A 80 -8.81 -6.93 2.66
C SER A 80 -8.54 -7.47 1.26
N CYS A 81 -8.80 -6.65 0.24
CA CYS A 81 -8.80 -7.08 -1.14
C CYS A 81 -8.23 -6.00 -2.06
N SER A 82 -7.24 -6.37 -2.88
CA SER A 82 -6.63 -5.44 -3.83
C SER A 82 -7.65 -4.83 -4.79
N GLY A 83 -7.54 -3.52 -5.03
CA GLY A 83 -8.44 -2.77 -5.93
C GLY A 83 -9.76 -2.31 -5.32
N ALA A 84 -10.12 -2.79 -4.12
CA ALA A 84 -11.40 -2.45 -3.51
C ALA A 84 -11.52 -0.95 -3.19
N THR A 85 -12.66 -0.37 -3.58
CA THR A 85 -13.12 0.97 -3.19
C THR A 85 -13.84 0.94 -1.85
N SER A 86 -14.04 2.10 -1.21
CA SER A 86 -14.78 2.16 0.05
C SER A 86 -16.23 1.64 -0.06
N THR A 87 -16.88 1.78 -1.21
CA THR A 87 -18.24 1.26 -1.45
C THR A 87 -18.25 -0.27 -1.63
N GLU A 88 -17.26 -0.85 -2.30
CA GLU A 88 -17.08 -2.31 -2.39
C GLU A 88 -16.70 -2.90 -1.04
N ILE A 89 -15.87 -2.23 -0.25
CA ILE A 89 -15.54 -2.65 1.12
C ILE A 89 -16.80 -2.67 1.99
N LEU A 90 -17.63 -1.62 1.93
CA LEU A 90 -18.92 -1.58 2.63
C LEU A 90 -19.83 -2.74 2.20
N LYS A 91 -19.95 -2.98 0.90
CA LYS A 91 -20.86 -3.99 0.36
C LYS A 91 -20.39 -5.42 0.66
N ASP A 92 -19.12 -5.72 0.41
CA ASP A 92 -18.62 -7.09 0.32
C ASP A 92 -17.79 -7.51 1.55
N GLN A 93 -17.07 -6.58 2.19
CA GLN A 93 -16.20 -6.90 3.33
C GLN A 93 -16.88 -6.62 4.68
N VAL A 94 -17.53 -5.45 4.85
CA VAL A 94 -18.24 -5.11 6.09
C VAL A 94 -19.42 -6.05 6.34
N SER A 95 -20.14 -6.44 5.29
CA SER A 95 -21.25 -7.41 5.38
C SER A 95 -20.79 -8.80 5.84
N ALA A 96 -19.54 -9.17 5.53
CA ALA A 96 -18.93 -10.44 5.91
C ALA A 96 -18.26 -10.41 7.29
N LEU A 97 -18.16 -9.24 7.95
CA LEU A 97 -17.55 -9.14 9.26
C LEU A 97 -18.31 -9.97 10.29
N HIS A 98 -17.55 -10.71 11.10
CA HIS A 98 -18.05 -11.30 12.33
C HIS A 98 -18.50 -10.21 13.31
N GLU A 99 -19.32 -10.60 14.28
CA GLU A 99 -19.79 -9.73 15.35
C GLU A 99 -18.85 -9.73 16.56
N ASP A 100 -18.99 -8.70 17.39
CA ASP A 100 -18.30 -8.55 18.68
C ASP A 100 -16.77 -8.55 18.52
N LEU A 101 -16.28 -7.76 17.54
CA LEU A 101 -14.86 -7.60 17.25
C LEU A 101 -14.16 -6.71 18.29
N ASP A 102 -12.99 -7.10 18.76
CA ASP A 102 -12.18 -6.30 19.69
C ASP A 102 -11.32 -5.28 18.93
N LEU A 103 -10.84 -5.67 17.75
CA LEU A 103 -9.96 -4.86 16.91
C LEU A 103 -10.42 -4.97 15.45
N LEU A 104 -10.52 -3.83 14.77
CA LEU A 104 -10.71 -3.75 13.32
C LEU A 104 -9.67 -2.82 12.71
N THR A 105 -9.00 -3.25 11.65
CA THR A 105 -8.14 -2.36 10.84
C THR A 105 -8.76 -2.13 9.47
N VAL A 106 -8.71 -0.89 8.98
CA VAL A 106 -9.32 -0.44 7.73
C VAL A 106 -8.33 0.37 6.90
N SER A 107 -8.26 0.12 5.59
CA SER A 107 -7.60 0.98 4.60
C SER A 107 -8.53 1.15 3.41
N ALA A 108 -8.97 2.36 3.07
CA ALA A 108 -9.71 2.63 1.83
C ALA A 108 -9.52 4.08 1.39
N GLY A 109 -10.02 4.44 0.21
CA GLY A 109 -10.01 5.80 -0.32
C GLY A 109 -9.05 6.05 -1.48
N GLY A 110 -7.94 5.31 -1.58
CA GLY A 110 -7.00 5.47 -2.70
C GLY A 110 -7.61 5.10 -4.07
N ASN A 111 -8.39 4.02 -4.10
CA ASN A 111 -9.08 3.58 -5.32
C ASN A 111 -10.27 4.50 -5.65
N ASP A 112 -10.95 5.05 -4.64
CA ASP A 112 -12.10 5.94 -4.79
C ASP A 112 -11.77 7.24 -5.56
N ILE A 113 -10.53 7.74 -5.41
CA ILE A 113 -10.11 8.98 -6.10
C ILE A 113 -9.49 8.75 -7.48
N GLY A 114 -9.21 7.49 -7.86
CA GLY A 114 -8.64 7.16 -9.16
C GLY A 114 -7.11 7.25 -9.23
N LEU A 115 -6.40 6.61 -8.29
CA LEU A 115 -4.92 6.57 -8.31
C LEU A 115 -4.35 5.81 -9.52
N THR A 116 -5.02 4.74 -9.98
CA THR A 116 -4.52 3.91 -11.10
C THR A 116 -4.34 4.68 -12.40
N PRO A 117 -5.30 5.53 -12.87
CA PRO A 117 -5.08 6.42 -14.01
C PRO A 117 -3.86 7.34 -13.88
N ILE A 118 -3.59 7.90 -12.69
CA ILE A 118 -2.41 8.74 -12.45
C ILE A 118 -1.13 7.92 -12.63
N LEU A 119 -1.05 6.75 -12.01
CA LEU A 119 0.11 5.87 -12.17
C LEU A 119 0.27 5.44 -13.63
N SER A 120 -0.84 5.15 -14.31
CA SER A 120 -0.84 4.74 -15.71
C SER A 120 -0.42 5.86 -16.64
N ASN A 121 -0.80 7.11 -16.43
CA ASN A 121 -0.61 8.17 -17.43
C ASN A 121 0.55 9.11 -17.09
N CYS A 122 0.88 9.28 -15.80
CA CYS A 122 1.90 10.25 -15.35
C CYS A 122 3.20 9.60 -14.92
N VAL A 123 3.14 8.47 -14.19
CA VAL A 123 4.33 7.87 -13.58
C VAL A 123 4.91 6.80 -14.49
N TYR A 124 4.14 5.73 -14.69
CA TYR A 124 4.60 4.55 -15.39
C TYR A 124 4.27 4.52 -16.87
N GLN A 125 3.29 5.32 -17.32
CA GLN A 125 2.92 5.37 -18.74
C GLN A 125 2.59 3.95 -19.24
N PHE A 126 1.82 3.19 -18.45
CA PHE A 126 1.40 1.82 -18.77
C PHE A 126 0.54 1.84 -20.02
N TYR A 127 -0.43 2.75 -20.05
CA TYR A 127 -1.14 3.12 -21.26
C TYR A 127 -0.35 4.20 -22.01
N MET A 128 -0.05 3.94 -23.29
CA MET A 128 0.50 4.98 -24.16
C MET A 128 -0.62 5.86 -24.70
N SER A 129 -0.99 6.85 -23.90
CA SER A 129 -2.02 7.84 -24.21
C SER A 129 -1.46 9.08 -24.91
N ALA A 130 -2.36 9.95 -25.39
CA ALA A 130 -2.02 11.29 -25.87
C ALA A 130 -1.25 12.13 -24.81
N GLU A 131 -0.52 13.15 -25.27
CA GLU A 131 0.38 13.97 -24.42
C GLU A 131 -0.31 14.60 -23.21
N ASP A 132 -1.60 14.93 -23.32
CA ASP A 132 -2.39 15.60 -22.28
C ASP A 132 -3.05 14.64 -21.27
N ALA A 133 -2.96 13.34 -21.48
CA ALA A 133 -3.65 12.35 -20.66
C ALA A 133 -3.17 12.29 -19.19
N CYS A 134 -1.91 12.65 -18.93
CA CYS A 134 -1.44 12.82 -17.56
C CYS A 134 -2.17 14.00 -16.89
N GLN A 135 -2.23 15.15 -17.57
CA GLN A 135 -2.90 16.33 -17.04
C GLN A 135 -4.40 16.06 -16.81
N GLN A 136 -5.07 15.38 -17.75
CA GLN A 136 -6.46 14.96 -17.59
C GLN A 136 -6.67 14.05 -16.37
N ALA A 137 -5.77 13.07 -16.15
CA ALA A 137 -5.84 12.20 -14.98
C ALA A 137 -5.64 12.96 -13.67
N MET A 138 -4.70 13.92 -13.65
CA MET A 138 -4.46 14.79 -12.50
C MET A 138 -5.67 15.68 -12.19
N ASP A 139 -6.30 16.24 -13.22
CA ASP A 139 -7.47 17.12 -13.07
C ASP A 139 -8.71 16.33 -12.65
N GLN A 140 -8.89 15.12 -13.16
CA GLN A 140 -9.97 14.24 -12.70
C GLN A 140 -9.79 13.85 -11.23
N ALA A 141 -8.56 13.50 -10.82
CA ALA A 141 -8.27 13.20 -9.42
C ALA A 141 -8.51 14.42 -8.51
N ARG A 142 -8.08 15.62 -8.94
CA ARG A 142 -8.39 16.88 -8.25
C ARG A 142 -9.90 17.10 -8.16
N ALA A 143 -10.66 16.86 -9.22
CA ALA A 143 -12.11 16.99 -9.20
C ALA A 143 -12.78 16.00 -8.23
N ASN A 144 -12.32 14.74 -8.20
CA ASN A 144 -12.80 13.74 -7.26
C ASN A 144 -12.49 14.12 -5.80
N ILE A 145 -11.29 14.64 -5.53
CA ILE A 145 -10.88 15.14 -4.22
C ILE A 145 -11.69 16.39 -3.83
N ASN A 146 -11.92 17.31 -4.78
CA ASN A 146 -12.71 18.52 -4.56
C ASN A 146 -14.19 18.19 -4.30
N ASN A 147 -14.69 17.07 -4.83
CA ASN A 147 -15.92 16.44 -4.38
C ASN A 147 -15.71 15.69 -3.04
N ALA A 148 -15.09 16.37 -2.08
CA ALA A 148 -14.72 15.84 -0.77
C ALA A 148 -15.92 15.21 -0.05
N THR A 149 -17.13 15.73 -0.30
CA THR A 149 -18.39 15.21 0.23
C THR A 149 -18.61 13.74 -0.11
N GLN A 150 -18.26 13.29 -1.31
CA GLN A 150 -18.50 11.91 -1.72
C GLN A 150 -17.58 10.93 -0.97
N LEU A 151 -16.27 11.19 -0.96
CA LEU A 151 -15.33 10.33 -0.23
C LEU A 151 -15.62 10.37 1.28
N TYR A 152 -15.88 11.55 1.84
CA TYR A 152 -16.29 11.69 3.24
C TYR A 152 -17.53 10.84 3.54
N LYS A 153 -18.55 10.92 2.68
CA LYS A 153 -19.78 10.13 2.83
C LYS A 153 -19.48 8.63 2.77
N ASN A 154 -18.74 8.16 1.78
CA ASN A 154 -18.47 6.72 1.65
C ASN A 154 -17.70 6.16 2.85
N VAL A 155 -16.69 6.90 3.35
CA VAL A 155 -15.94 6.52 4.55
C VAL A 155 -16.84 6.53 5.79
N THR A 156 -17.75 7.50 5.88
CA THR A 156 -18.74 7.58 6.96
C THR A 156 -19.70 6.39 6.92
N ASP A 157 -20.30 6.09 5.77
CA ASP A 157 -21.21 4.95 5.58
C ASP A 157 -20.52 3.62 5.97
N LEU A 158 -19.26 3.44 5.54
CA LEU A 158 -18.44 2.28 5.90
C LEU A 158 -18.27 2.16 7.41
N LEU A 159 -17.87 3.24 8.08
CA LEU A 159 -17.65 3.25 9.53
C LEU A 159 -18.95 3.06 10.32
N GLU A 160 -20.05 3.67 9.87
CA GLU A 160 -21.37 3.49 10.49
C GLU A 160 -21.86 2.05 10.40
N ALA A 161 -21.58 1.35 9.30
CA ALA A 161 -21.92 -0.06 9.14
C ALA A 161 -20.97 -1.00 9.91
N ALA A 162 -19.70 -0.63 10.07
CA ALA A 162 -18.72 -1.43 10.80
C ALA A 162 -18.86 -1.30 12.33
N LYS A 163 -19.21 -0.12 12.85
CA LYS A 163 -19.30 0.15 14.30
C LYS A 163 -20.21 -0.84 15.06
N PRO A 164 -21.41 -1.21 14.56
CA PRO A 164 -22.27 -2.21 15.21
C PRO A 164 -21.63 -3.60 15.34
N LYS A 165 -20.62 -3.93 14.52
CA LYS A 165 -19.88 -5.20 14.56
C LYS A 165 -18.83 -5.25 15.67
N MET A 166 -18.52 -4.11 16.28
CA MET A 166 -17.48 -4.01 17.31
C MET A 166 -18.04 -4.36 18.68
N ASN A 167 -17.17 -4.90 19.55
CA ASN A 167 -17.44 -5.04 20.97
C ASN A 167 -17.78 -3.66 21.56
N LYS A 168 -18.89 -3.58 22.31
CA LYS A 168 -19.45 -2.31 22.78
C LYS A 168 -18.64 -1.65 23.89
N ASP A 169 -17.90 -2.44 24.66
CA ASP A 169 -17.19 -1.97 25.84
C ASP A 169 -15.76 -1.51 25.48
N HIS A 170 -15.09 -2.25 24.61
CA HIS A 170 -13.66 -2.04 24.32
C HIS A 170 -13.25 -2.14 22.85
N GLY A 171 -14.19 -2.35 21.93
CA GLY A 171 -13.88 -2.46 20.51
C GLY A 171 -13.24 -1.19 19.95
N VAL A 172 -12.15 -1.34 19.19
CA VAL A 172 -11.43 -0.22 18.55
C VAL A 172 -11.24 -0.46 17.05
N ILE A 173 -11.46 0.59 16.27
CA ILE A 173 -11.24 0.61 14.83
C ILE A 173 -10.02 1.50 14.55
N TYR A 174 -9.02 0.98 13.83
CA TYR A 174 -7.93 1.78 13.27
C TYR A 174 -8.11 1.93 11.77
N TYR A 175 -8.22 3.17 11.32
CA TYR A 175 -8.26 3.51 9.91
C TYR A 175 -6.91 4.06 9.49
N THR A 176 -6.22 3.40 8.56
CA THR A 176 -4.89 3.83 8.09
C THR A 176 -5.03 4.81 6.93
N GLY A 177 -4.24 5.90 6.97
CA GLY A 177 -4.08 6.79 5.83
C GLY A 177 -3.10 6.24 4.78
N TYR A 178 -2.58 7.15 3.96
CA TYR A 178 -1.49 6.88 3.01
C TYR A 178 -0.30 7.80 3.30
N ALA A 179 0.90 7.41 2.88
CA ALA A 179 2.06 8.31 2.94
C ALA A 179 2.33 8.91 1.55
N GLY A 180 2.86 10.13 1.51
CA GLY A 180 3.38 10.75 0.31
C GLY A 180 4.49 9.88 -0.28
N PHE A 181 4.45 9.71 -1.60
CA PHE A 181 5.34 8.79 -2.31
C PHE A 181 6.70 9.37 -2.62
N PHE A 182 6.84 10.70 -2.69
CA PHE A 182 8.04 11.34 -3.21
C PHE A 182 8.71 12.29 -2.20
N GLY A 183 10.04 12.32 -2.16
CA GLY A 183 10.79 13.45 -1.64
C GLY A 183 10.51 14.67 -2.53
N THR A 184 10.48 15.87 -1.94
CA THR A 184 10.11 17.12 -2.65
C THR A 184 11.02 18.28 -2.25
N ASP A 185 12.23 17.98 -1.80
CA ASP A 185 13.17 18.97 -1.25
C ASP A 185 14.03 19.61 -2.35
N ASP A 186 14.25 18.92 -3.46
CA ASP A 186 15.11 19.36 -4.58
C ASP A 186 14.64 18.81 -5.94
N GLU A 187 15.33 19.21 -7.01
CA GLU A 187 15.10 18.83 -8.41
C GLU A 187 15.85 17.57 -8.85
N THR A 188 16.42 16.76 -7.94
CA THR A 188 17.28 15.60 -8.29
C THR A 188 16.59 14.62 -9.25
N CYS A 189 15.26 14.48 -9.15
CA CYS A 189 14.47 13.60 -9.99
C CYS A 189 13.88 14.23 -11.26
N ASP A 190 14.21 15.49 -11.59
CA ASP A 190 13.52 16.20 -12.68
C ASP A 190 13.78 15.61 -14.07
N ASN A 191 14.87 14.87 -14.22
CA ASN A 191 15.20 14.13 -15.45
C ASN A 191 14.94 12.61 -15.33
N VAL A 192 14.33 12.16 -14.23
CA VAL A 192 13.99 10.75 -14.02
C VAL A 192 12.64 10.46 -14.65
N THR A 193 12.58 9.39 -15.45
CA THR A 193 11.35 8.89 -16.03
C THR A 193 11.21 7.41 -15.75
N TRP A 194 10.01 7.02 -15.32
CA TRP A 194 9.61 5.63 -15.22
C TRP A 194 8.61 5.27 -16.30
N ALA A 195 8.69 5.85 -17.50
CA ALA A 195 7.84 5.39 -18.61
C ALA A 195 8.21 3.95 -19.02
N VAL A 196 7.23 3.03 -19.08
CA VAL A 196 7.44 1.65 -19.55
C VAL A 196 8.01 1.66 -20.96
N TRP A 197 7.49 2.52 -21.81
CA TRP A 197 7.80 2.61 -23.23
C TRP A 197 8.88 3.64 -23.59
N ARG A 198 9.72 4.05 -22.62
CA ARG A 198 10.69 5.17 -22.74
C ARG A 198 11.68 5.08 -23.93
N ASN A 199 11.89 3.90 -24.49
CA ASN A 199 12.81 3.65 -25.60
C ASN A 199 12.10 3.62 -26.97
N LEU A 200 10.77 3.58 -26.99
CA LEU A 200 9.94 3.59 -28.20
C LEU A 200 9.33 4.97 -28.46
N GLU A 201 9.11 5.74 -27.39
CA GLU A 201 8.46 7.06 -27.45
C GLU A 201 9.43 8.19 -27.07
N TRP A 202 9.36 9.29 -27.82
CA TRP A 202 10.20 10.47 -27.60
C TRP A 202 9.55 11.42 -26.58
N SER A 203 8.22 11.56 -26.59
CA SER A 203 7.46 12.36 -25.63
C SER A 203 7.09 11.55 -24.38
N LYS A 204 7.60 11.92 -23.21
CA LYS A 204 7.36 11.19 -21.96
C LYS A 204 7.31 12.09 -20.75
N GLN A 205 6.56 11.65 -19.74
CA GLN A 205 6.49 12.31 -18.45
C GLN A 205 7.72 12.00 -17.60
N TYR A 206 8.13 13.01 -16.83
CA TYR A 206 9.25 12.96 -15.89
C TYR A 206 8.77 13.27 -14.47
N LEU A 207 9.51 12.79 -13.48
CA LEU A 207 9.21 12.96 -12.06
C LEU A 207 9.71 14.32 -11.56
N THR A 208 9.31 15.39 -12.26
CA THR A 208 9.65 16.77 -11.93
C THR A 208 9.22 17.12 -10.50
N LEU A 209 9.92 18.07 -9.89
CA LEU A 209 9.58 18.55 -8.56
C LEU A 209 8.11 19.01 -8.47
N SER A 210 7.61 19.65 -9.52
CA SER A 210 6.20 20.04 -9.61
C SER A 210 5.26 18.83 -9.59
N MET A 211 5.54 17.81 -10.43
CA MET A 211 4.76 16.57 -10.48
C MET A 211 4.75 15.87 -9.12
N ARG A 212 5.92 15.72 -8.49
CA ARG A 212 6.06 15.09 -7.16
C ARG A 212 5.29 15.83 -6.07
N LYS A 213 5.34 17.17 -6.08
CA LYS A 213 4.58 18.02 -5.15
C LYS A 213 3.08 17.85 -5.32
N ASP A 214 2.60 17.83 -6.56
CA ASP A 214 1.18 17.66 -6.88
C ASP A 214 0.66 16.29 -6.43
N LEU A 215 1.40 15.21 -6.72
CA LEU A 215 1.05 13.85 -6.32
C LEU A 215 0.98 13.71 -4.80
N ASN A 216 1.98 14.24 -4.08
CA ASN A 216 1.96 14.23 -2.63
C ASN A 216 0.84 15.10 -2.04
N GLN A 217 0.48 16.21 -2.71
CA GLN A 217 -0.64 17.06 -2.28
C GLN A 217 -1.97 16.31 -2.38
N MET A 218 -2.18 15.53 -3.45
CA MET A 218 -3.37 14.69 -3.57
C MET A 218 -3.47 13.67 -2.43
N VAL A 219 -2.36 13.01 -2.07
CA VAL A 219 -2.32 12.08 -0.93
C VAL A 219 -2.72 12.77 0.38
N ARG A 220 -2.16 13.96 0.65
CA ARG A 220 -2.52 14.75 1.85
C ARG A 220 -4.00 15.11 1.85
N SER A 221 -4.55 15.58 0.73
CA SER A 221 -5.97 15.93 0.64
C SER A 221 -6.91 14.74 0.86
N VAL A 222 -6.55 13.55 0.38
CA VAL A 222 -7.29 12.31 0.69
C VAL A 222 -7.23 11.99 2.18
N ASN A 223 -6.04 12.04 2.78
CA ASN A 223 -5.86 11.79 4.22
C ASN A 223 -6.66 12.78 5.08
N ASP A 224 -6.74 14.05 4.69
CA ASP A 224 -7.50 15.07 5.42
C ASP A 224 -9.01 14.72 5.44
N ILE A 225 -9.55 14.28 4.30
CA ILE A 225 -10.95 13.85 4.19
C ILE A 225 -11.20 12.61 5.06
N ILE A 226 -10.33 11.60 4.96
CA ILE A 226 -10.45 10.36 5.76
C ILE A 226 -10.33 10.68 7.26
N ARG A 227 -9.33 11.46 7.66
CA ARG A 227 -9.13 11.86 9.07
C ARG A 227 -10.35 12.58 9.61
N LYS A 228 -10.97 13.46 8.81
CA LYS A 228 -12.20 14.16 9.20
C LYS A 228 -13.34 13.17 9.47
N ALA A 229 -13.58 12.22 8.57
CA ALA A 229 -14.62 11.20 8.74
C ALA A 229 -14.36 10.29 9.95
N VAL A 230 -13.11 9.84 10.12
CA VAL A 230 -12.67 9.03 11.27
C VAL A 230 -12.86 9.78 12.59
N THR A 231 -12.47 11.05 12.65
CA THR A 231 -12.65 11.88 13.85
C THR A 231 -14.12 12.06 14.19
N ALA A 232 -14.98 12.26 13.19
CA ALA A 232 -16.43 12.38 13.38
C ALA A 232 -17.08 11.06 13.85
N ALA A 233 -16.50 9.91 13.53
CA ALA A 233 -17.03 8.60 13.92
C ALA A 233 -16.89 8.29 15.42
N GLY A 234 -16.03 9.02 16.14
CA GLY A 234 -15.89 8.97 17.59
C GLY A 234 -14.54 8.42 18.10
N PRO A 235 -14.30 8.44 19.42
CA PRO A 235 -12.97 8.23 20.01
C PRO A 235 -12.41 6.79 19.88
N ASN A 236 -13.29 5.82 19.61
CA ASN A 236 -12.92 4.43 19.37
C ASN A 236 -12.63 4.13 17.89
N VAL A 237 -12.70 5.15 17.02
CA VAL A 237 -12.24 5.08 15.63
C VAL A 237 -11.05 6.02 15.48
N ARG A 238 -9.88 5.47 15.15
CA ARG A 238 -8.60 6.17 15.27
C ARG A 238 -7.86 6.18 13.94
N PHE A 239 -7.36 7.34 13.54
CA PHE A 239 -6.62 7.50 12.30
C PHE A 239 -5.13 7.23 12.52
N ILE A 240 -4.53 6.36 11.71
CA ILE A 240 -3.09 6.12 11.68
C ILE A 240 -2.50 6.90 10.50
N ASP A 241 -1.88 8.03 10.83
CA ASP A 241 -1.11 8.85 9.91
C ASP A 241 0.38 8.49 10.01
N TYR A 242 0.87 7.69 9.07
CA TYR A 242 2.25 7.23 9.05
C TYR A 242 3.16 8.03 8.09
N ASP A 243 2.66 9.11 7.49
CA ASP A 243 3.40 9.88 6.48
C ASP A 243 4.70 10.49 7.05
N ALA A 244 4.61 11.06 8.24
CA ALA A 244 5.76 11.67 8.91
C ALA A 244 6.87 10.65 9.22
N GLN A 245 6.51 9.42 9.59
CA GLN A 245 7.45 8.34 9.88
C GLN A 245 8.12 7.85 8.60
N ILE A 246 7.38 7.75 7.50
CA ILE A 246 7.95 7.42 6.19
C ILE A 246 8.94 8.50 5.75
N ALA A 247 8.58 9.78 5.89
CA ALA A 247 9.49 10.90 5.58
C ALA A 247 10.74 10.88 6.49
N ALA A 248 10.57 10.73 7.80
CA ALA A 248 11.68 10.72 8.76
C ALA A 248 12.65 9.57 8.52
N THR A 249 12.16 8.44 8.02
CA THR A 249 12.99 7.28 7.65
C THR A 249 13.56 7.39 6.23
N ARG A 250 13.33 8.50 5.52
CA ARG A 250 13.69 8.72 4.12
C ARG A 250 13.14 7.62 3.21
N GLY A 251 11.90 7.21 3.47
CA GLY A 251 11.27 6.05 2.83
C GLY A 251 10.64 6.33 1.48
N ARG A 252 10.61 7.58 1.02
CA ARG A 252 9.95 7.98 -0.24
C ARG A 252 10.85 7.72 -1.45
N TYR A 253 10.29 7.71 -2.65
CA TYR A 253 11.06 7.82 -3.89
C TYR A 253 11.66 9.23 -4.00
N CYS A 254 12.73 9.43 -4.78
CA CYS A 254 13.23 10.77 -5.07
C CYS A 254 13.57 11.61 -3.81
N GLU A 255 14.09 10.95 -2.77
CA GLU A 255 14.64 11.61 -1.59
C GLU A 255 15.92 12.36 -1.97
N ALA A 256 16.18 13.52 -1.35
CA ALA A 256 17.33 14.36 -1.69
C ALA A 256 18.65 13.58 -1.68
N GLY A 257 19.42 13.66 -2.77
CA GLY A 257 20.69 12.93 -2.93
C GLY A 257 20.57 11.43 -3.23
N VAL A 258 19.40 10.94 -3.65
CA VAL A 258 19.20 9.58 -4.18
C VAL A 258 19.17 9.61 -5.71
N ASP A 259 20.08 8.87 -6.33
CA ASP A 259 20.08 8.64 -7.77
C ASP A 259 19.06 7.55 -8.14
N GLU A 260 17.89 7.96 -8.64
CA GLU A 260 16.83 7.05 -9.07
C GLU A 260 17.07 6.53 -10.51
N PRO A 261 16.70 5.28 -10.85
CA PRO A 261 15.98 4.30 -10.03
C PRO A 261 16.85 3.61 -8.96
N ALA A 262 16.36 3.53 -7.72
CA ALA A 262 17.04 2.93 -6.56
C ALA A 262 16.18 1.85 -5.87
N PRO A 263 15.77 0.79 -6.58
CA PRO A 263 14.64 -0.05 -6.17
C PRO A 263 14.90 -0.93 -4.95
N ASN A 264 16.16 -1.09 -4.57
CA ASN A 264 16.58 -1.87 -3.42
C ASN A 264 17.24 -1.02 -2.33
N ARG A 265 17.11 0.31 -2.41
CA ARG A 265 17.59 1.21 -1.36
C ARG A 265 17.04 0.77 0.00
N ARG A 266 17.91 0.74 1.00
CA ARG A 266 17.63 0.12 2.30
C ARG A 266 16.47 0.81 3.03
N GLU A 267 16.37 2.13 2.88
CA GLU A 267 15.37 2.95 3.54
C GLU A 267 14.04 2.98 2.79
N LEU A 268 14.04 2.69 1.48
CA LEU A 268 12.88 2.80 0.61
C LEU A 268 11.71 1.97 1.15
N ALA A 269 10.60 2.64 1.44
CA ALA A 269 9.43 2.06 2.09
C ALA A 269 8.36 1.58 1.11
N PHE A 270 8.49 1.88 -0.18
CA PHE A 270 7.56 1.49 -1.22
C PHE A 270 8.24 0.69 -2.33
N TYR A 271 7.50 -0.17 -3.01
CA TYR A 271 8.01 -0.89 -4.15
C TYR A 271 8.16 0.02 -5.37
N GLU A 272 9.39 0.26 -5.76
CA GLU A 272 9.73 0.77 -7.08
C GLU A 272 9.75 -0.38 -8.10
N TRP A 273 9.86 -0.05 -9.38
CA TRP A 273 10.17 -1.02 -10.42
C TRP A 273 11.36 -1.89 -10.09
N ASN A 274 11.28 -3.18 -10.44
CA ASN A 274 12.39 -4.11 -10.26
C ASN A 274 12.86 -4.27 -8.81
N THR A 275 12.14 -3.78 -7.81
CA THR A 275 12.46 -4.08 -6.41
C THR A 275 12.49 -5.59 -6.21
N VAL A 276 13.47 -6.10 -5.47
CA VAL A 276 13.59 -7.52 -5.07
C VAL A 276 14.03 -7.60 -3.62
N ASP A 277 13.13 -7.90 -2.70
CA ASP A 277 13.44 -7.95 -1.28
C ASP A 277 14.39 -9.10 -0.93
N THR A 278 15.06 -8.96 0.22
CA THR A 278 15.98 -9.98 0.72
C THR A 278 15.28 -11.33 0.85
N GLY A 279 15.86 -12.37 0.25
CA GLY A 279 15.30 -13.72 0.25
C GLY A 279 14.40 -14.04 -0.95
N GLU A 280 14.08 -13.06 -1.80
CA GLU A 280 13.28 -13.29 -3.01
C GLU A 280 14.13 -13.77 -4.20
N ASN A 281 13.49 -14.49 -5.12
CA ASN A 281 14.13 -14.96 -6.34
C ASN A 281 14.07 -13.88 -7.43
N LYS A 282 15.18 -13.13 -7.59
CA LYS A 282 15.36 -12.09 -8.61
C LYS A 282 14.96 -12.54 -10.02
N LYS A 283 15.45 -13.70 -10.48
CA LYS A 283 15.18 -14.22 -11.83
C LYS A 283 13.70 -14.48 -12.05
N LYS A 284 12.99 -14.98 -11.02
CA LYS A 284 11.55 -15.23 -11.10
C LYS A 284 10.77 -13.90 -11.20
N LEU A 285 11.18 -12.88 -10.45
CA LEU A 285 10.46 -11.62 -10.35
C LEU A 285 10.72 -10.64 -11.50
N GLN A 286 11.89 -10.70 -12.14
CA GLN A 286 12.33 -9.74 -13.14
C GLN A 286 12.41 -10.32 -14.55
N ASN A 287 12.80 -11.60 -14.70
CA ASN A 287 13.16 -12.15 -16.01
C ASN A 287 12.04 -13.01 -16.63
N ARG A 288 10.85 -13.05 -16.02
CA ARG A 288 9.70 -13.84 -16.47
C ARG A 288 8.43 -13.02 -16.36
N THR A 289 7.50 -13.25 -17.27
CA THR A 289 6.13 -12.78 -17.10
C THR A 289 5.55 -13.41 -15.83
N GLY A 290 4.91 -12.56 -15.05
CA GLY A 290 4.25 -12.98 -13.81
C GLY A 290 2.99 -13.82 -14.03
N ASP A 291 2.48 -14.41 -12.95
CA ASP A 291 1.20 -15.15 -12.95
C ASP A 291 0.03 -14.24 -13.41
N ASP A 292 -1.11 -14.81 -13.82
CA ASP A 292 -2.32 -14.01 -14.04
C ASP A 292 -2.75 -13.28 -12.75
N VAL A 293 -3.50 -12.19 -12.92
CA VAL A 293 -3.92 -11.30 -11.84
C VAL A 293 -5.45 -11.23 -11.72
N PRO A 294 -6.02 -11.06 -10.53
CA PRO A 294 -7.47 -10.98 -10.38
C PRO A 294 -8.06 -9.78 -11.12
N LYS A 295 -9.23 -9.96 -11.74
CA LYS A 295 -10.01 -8.87 -12.34
C LYS A 295 -10.49 -7.90 -11.26
N GLY A 296 -10.46 -6.60 -11.55
CA GLY A 296 -10.81 -5.56 -10.56
C GLY A 296 -9.72 -5.27 -9.52
N SER A 297 -8.66 -6.08 -9.46
CA SER A 297 -7.50 -5.76 -8.62
C SER A 297 -6.69 -4.60 -9.17
N PHE A 298 -5.85 -3.99 -8.32
CA PHE A 298 -4.87 -2.98 -8.73
C PHE A 298 -4.01 -3.46 -9.92
N GLN A 299 -3.51 -4.69 -9.82
CA GLN A 299 -2.67 -5.29 -10.86
C GLN A 299 -3.47 -5.56 -12.13
N GLY A 300 -4.74 -5.95 -12.00
CA GLY A 300 -5.66 -6.12 -13.12
C GLY A 300 -5.88 -4.82 -13.89
N GLY A 301 -5.92 -3.67 -13.18
CA GLY A 301 -5.94 -2.34 -13.78
C GLY A 301 -4.71 -2.10 -14.67
N ILE A 302 -3.50 -2.31 -14.14
CA ILE A 302 -2.25 -2.17 -14.90
C ILE A 302 -2.23 -3.09 -16.14
N ALA A 303 -2.61 -4.35 -15.97
CA ALA A 303 -2.64 -5.31 -17.07
C ALA A 303 -3.56 -4.87 -18.20
N LYS A 304 -4.71 -4.26 -17.87
CA LYS A 304 -5.66 -3.72 -18.85
C LYS A 304 -5.05 -2.56 -19.65
N GLU A 305 -4.34 -1.64 -19.00
CA GLU A 305 -3.71 -0.48 -19.64
C GLU A 305 -2.58 -0.89 -20.60
N ILE A 306 -1.75 -1.86 -20.20
CA ILE A 306 -0.73 -2.45 -21.08
C ILE A 306 -1.35 -3.16 -22.28
N LYS A 307 -2.39 -3.98 -22.05
CA LYS A 307 -3.11 -4.68 -23.12
C LYS A 307 -3.66 -3.70 -24.14
N LYS A 308 -4.26 -2.61 -23.68
CA LYS A 308 -4.80 -1.54 -24.54
C LYS A 308 -3.71 -0.92 -25.42
N THR A 309 -2.53 -0.66 -24.87
CA THR A 309 -1.39 -0.14 -25.66
C THR A 309 -0.95 -1.13 -26.75
N LEU A 310 -0.82 -2.41 -26.40
CA LEU A 310 -0.40 -3.45 -27.36
C LEU A 310 -1.46 -3.73 -28.43
N GLU A 311 -2.74 -3.50 -28.14
CA GLU A 311 -3.83 -3.57 -29.12
C GLU A 311 -3.77 -2.39 -30.11
N GLU A 312 -3.41 -1.20 -29.65
CA GLU A 312 -3.26 0.02 -30.48
C GLU A 312 -1.92 0.04 -31.26
N HIS A 313 -0.91 -0.70 -30.79
CA HIS A 313 0.43 -0.79 -31.38
C HIS A 313 0.84 -2.26 -31.66
N PRO A 314 0.25 -2.92 -32.67
CA PRO A 314 0.39 -4.36 -32.91
C PRO A 314 1.81 -4.79 -33.35
N ASP A 315 2.64 -3.84 -33.80
CA ASP A 315 4.05 -4.02 -34.15
C ASP A 315 4.96 -4.04 -32.92
N TRP A 316 4.47 -3.61 -31.75
CA TRP A 316 5.24 -3.58 -30.52
C TRP A 316 5.22 -4.95 -29.84
N GLN A 317 6.42 -5.46 -29.56
CA GLN A 317 6.61 -6.71 -28.83
C GLN A 317 7.69 -6.51 -27.76
N PHE A 318 7.58 -7.28 -26.69
CA PHE A 318 8.59 -7.36 -25.66
C PHE A 318 9.56 -8.54 -25.92
N ASP A 319 10.80 -8.41 -25.45
CA ASP A 319 12.01 -9.21 -25.79
C ASP A 319 12.12 -10.57 -25.06
N PRO A 320 12.09 -11.72 -25.77
CA PRO A 320 12.03 -13.07 -25.18
C PRO A 320 13.14 -13.57 -24.26
N GLU A 321 14.34 -12.98 -24.25
CA GLU A 321 15.40 -13.40 -23.32
C GLU A 321 15.49 -12.50 -22.07
N LYS A 322 14.75 -11.39 -22.09
CA LYS A 322 14.63 -10.37 -21.02
C LYS A 322 13.19 -10.25 -20.51
N GLY A 323 12.27 -10.99 -21.12
CA GLY A 323 10.83 -11.10 -20.86
C GLY A 323 9.99 -11.04 -22.15
N PHE A 324 9.36 -12.17 -22.54
CA PHE A 324 8.08 -12.42 -23.28
C PHE A 324 8.14 -13.68 -24.17
N VAL A 325 7.10 -14.54 -24.23
CA VAL A 325 6.88 -15.36 -25.46
C VAL A 325 5.42 -15.80 -25.73
N ASN A 326 5.01 -15.57 -27.00
CA ASN A 326 4.22 -16.36 -27.97
C ASN A 326 2.67 -16.49 -27.91
N LYS A 327 2.03 -16.02 -29.00
CA LYS A 327 0.61 -16.18 -29.43
C LYS A 327 0.20 -17.62 -29.85
N THR A 328 0.85 -18.68 -29.34
CA THR A 328 0.45 -20.08 -29.66
C THR A 328 -0.44 -20.74 -28.62
N ARG A 329 -0.80 -20.04 -27.53
CA ARG A 329 -2.04 -20.32 -26.82
C ARG A 329 -3.09 -19.38 -27.35
N GLY A 330 -4.07 -19.95 -28.05
CA GLY A 330 -5.15 -19.21 -28.69
C GLY A 330 -5.72 -18.14 -27.75
N VAL A 331 -5.74 -16.91 -28.25
CA VAL A 331 -6.75 -15.95 -27.82
C VAL A 331 -8.06 -16.59 -28.25
N ASN A 332 -8.68 -17.37 -27.38
CA ASN A 332 -10.08 -17.67 -27.56
C ASN A 332 -10.80 -16.34 -27.37
N GLU A 333 -11.58 -15.94 -28.38
CA GLU A 333 -12.37 -14.72 -28.40
C GLU A 333 -13.37 -14.60 -27.22
N GLN A 334 -13.45 -15.59 -26.34
CA GLN A 334 -14.10 -15.48 -25.04
C GLN A 334 -13.27 -16.24 -24.00
N GLY A 335 -12.83 -15.56 -22.94
CA GLY A 335 -12.23 -16.25 -21.81
C GLY A 335 -11.26 -15.43 -20.98
N ALA A 336 -11.73 -14.35 -20.35
CA ALA A 336 -11.38 -14.25 -18.94
C ALA A 336 -11.84 -15.59 -18.32
N ILE A 337 -10.98 -16.31 -17.60
CA ILE A 337 -11.54 -17.02 -16.43
C ILE A 337 -12.30 -15.90 -15.72
N GLU A 338 -13.59 -16.05 -15.41
CA GLU A 338 -14.51 -14.93 -15.11
C GLU A 338 -13.91 -13.85 -14.16
N ASP A 339 -12.91 -14.23 -13.36
CA ASP A 339 -12.17 -13.45 -12.37
C ASP A 339 -10.66 -13.18 -12.62
N ALA A 340 -10.05 -13.45 -13.79
CA ALA A 340 -8.59 -13.27 -14.03
C ALA A 340 -8.23 -12.49 -15.32
N ILE A 341 -7.14 -11.72 -15.29
CA ILE A 341 -6.55 -10.96 -16.40
C ILE A 341 -5.11 -11.42 -16.62
N HIS A 342 -4.72 -11.62 -17.88
CA HIS A 342 -3.37 -12.04 -18.23
C HIS A 342 -2.34 -10.95 -17.91
N TRP A 343 -1.31 -11.30 -17.13
CA TRP A 343 -0.26 -10.36 -16.72
C TRP A 343 0.90 -10.37 -17.72
N LEU A 344 1.09 -9.23 -18.39
CA LEU A 344 2.04 -9.06 -19.49
C LEU A 344 3.38 -8.45 -19.05
N LEU A 345 3.61 -8.24 -17.75
CA LEU A 345 4.83 -7.60 -17.23
C LEU A 345 5.61 -8.56 -16.30
N PRO A 346 6.82 -8.22 -15.83
CA PRO A 346 7.45 -8.96 -14.74
C PRO A 346 6.65 -8.85 -13.43
N ASP A 347 6.70 -9.89 -12.58
CA ASP A 347 5.98 -9.93 -11.29
C ASP A 347 6.36 -8.76 -10.36
N SER A 348 7.61 -8.28 -10.45
CA SER A 348 8.07 -7.12 -9.66
C SER A 348 7.27 -5.83 -9.91
N TYR A 349 6.54 -5.73 -11.03
CA TYR A 349 5.74 -4.55 -11.39
C TYR A 349 4.33 -4.60 -10.76
N LYS A 350 3.88 -5.77 -10.27
CA LYS A 350 2.55 -5.93 -9.66
C LYS A 350 2.36 -5.14 -8.38
N ARG A 351 3.46 -4.86 -7.69
CA ARG A 351 3.48 -4.34 -6.33
C ARG A 351 3.87 -2.87 -6.25
N VAL A 352 4.12 -2.23 -7.39
CA VAL A 352 4.59 -0.84 -7.42
C VAL A 352 3.70 0.08 -6.58
N PHE A 353 4.30 1.08 -5.93
CA PHE A 353 3.62 2.02 -5.03
C PHE A 353 3.05 1.42 -3.74
N HIS A 354 3.10 0.10 -3.54
CA HIS A 354 2.69 -0.50 -2.28
C HIS A 354 3.84 -0.51 -1.27
N LEU A 355 3.50 -0.58 0.00
CA LEU A 355 4.48 -0.64 1.07
C LEU A 355 5.32 -1.92 0.97
N ARG A 356 6.63 -1.74 1.12
CA ARG A 356 7.58 -2.81 1.41
C ARG A 356 7.39 -3.28 2.86
N PRO A 357 7.96 -4.44 3.24
CA PRO A 357 7.81 -4.99 4.58
C PRO A 357 8.13 -4.01 5.72
N LYS A 358 9.16 -3.18 5.53
CA LYS A 358 9.54 -2.14 6.50
C LYS A 358 8.44 -1.07 6.67
N GLY A 359 7.80 -0.66 5.58
CA GLY A 359 6.67 0.27 5.61
C GLY A 359 5.47 -0.31 6.35
N HIS A 360 5.12 -1.58 6.09
CA HIS A 360 4.09 -2.27 6.85
C HIS A 360 4.41 -2.38 8.34
N TRP A 361 5.68 -2.57 8.70
CA TRP A 361 6.10 -2.61 10.10
C TRP A 361 5.91 -1.26 10.80
N ILE A 362 6.20 -0.14 10.13
CA ILE A 362 5.90 1.21 10.66
C ILE A 362 4.41 1.35 10.98
N VAL A 363 3.53 0.97 10.04
CA VAL A 363 2.08 1.06 10.25
C VAL A 363 1.63 0.19 11.42
N ALA A 364 2.09 -1.07 11.47
CA ALA A 364 1.73 -2.01 12.53
C ALA A 364 2.25 -1.53 13.91
N GLU A 365 3.47 -1.01 13.97
CA GLU A 365 4.05 -0.46 15.19
C GLU A 365 3.23 0.74 15.67
N MET A 366 2.81 1.64 14.78
CA MET A 366 1.97 2.78 15.17
C MET A 366 0.63 2.36 15.78
N VAL A 367 0.00 1.31 15.24
CA VAL A 367 -1.20 0.71 15.85
C VAL A 367 -0.91 0.19 17.25
N VAL A 368 0.18 -0.57 17.43
CA VAL A 368 0.61 -1.09 18.74
C VAL A 368 0.90 0.03 19.74
N GLN A 369 1.56 1.10 19.31
CA GLN A 369 1.88 2.24 20.16
C GLN A 369 0.61 2.96 20.64
N ASP A 370 -0.42 3.08 19.80
CA ASP A 370 -1.70 3.65 20.23
C ASP A 370 -2.47 2.68 21.15
N LEU A 371 -2.48 1.37 20.85
CA LEU A 371 -3.04 0.34 21.73
C LEU A 371 -2.38 0.34 23.12
N LEU A 372 -1.07 0.54 23.21
CA LEU A 372 -0.36 0.66 24.49
C LEU A 372 -0.79 1.89 25.28
N LYS A 373 -1.04 3.01 24.60
CA LYS A 373 -1.42 4.27 25.25
C LYS A 373 -2.89 4.34 25.64
N ARG A 374 -3.77 3.71 24.85
CA ARG A 374 -5.22 3.96 24.86
C ARG A 374 -6.06 2.68 24.71
N GLY A 375 -5.45 1.51 24.85
CA GLY A 375 -6.15 0.23 24.82
C GLY A 375 -6.90 -0.05 26.12
N HIS A 376 -7.80 -1.04 26.07
CA HIS A 376 -8.58 -1.45 27.23
C HIS A 376 -7.68 -1.87 28.41
N GLY A 377 -8.04 -1.43 29.62
CA GLY A 377 -7.30 -1.71 30.85
C GLY A 377 -6.08 -0.81 31.11
N GLN A 378 -5.78 0.16 30.24
CA GLN A 378 -4.76 1.18 30.51
C GLN A 378 -5.35 2.25 31.44
N ARG A 379 -4.84 2.31 32.68
CA ARG A 379 -5.14 3.41 33.61
C ARG A 379 -4.58 4.70 33.00
N VAL A 380 -5.46 5.62 32.62
CA VAL A 380 -5.05 7.02 32.45
C VAL A 380 -4.53 7.44 33.82
N ALA A 381 -3.23 7.68 33.94
CA ALA A 381 -2.71 8.39 35.09
C ALA A 381 -3.29 9.81 35.00
N GLU A 382 -4.42 10.02 35.65
CA GLU A 382 -4.88 11.37 35.98
C GLU A 382 -3.74 12.00 36.77
N VAL A 383 -3.14 13.04 36.19
CA VAL A 383 -2.31 13.98 36.92
C VAL A 383 -3.24 14.65 37.91
N VAL A 384 -3.24 14.15 39.14
CA VAL A 384 -3.82 14.85 40.28
C VAL A 384 -2.88 16.02 40.54
N ASP A 385 -3.27 17.21 40.09
CA ASP A 385 -2.72 18.46 40.60
C ASP A 385 -3.11 18.55 42.08
N GLU A 386 -2.18 18.21 42.97
CA GLU A 386 -2.27 18.56 44.39
C GLU A 386 -1.77 20.00 44.58
N LEU A 387 -2.74 20.89 44.83
CA LEU A 387 -2.75 22.14 45.61
C LEU A 387 -1.48 22.99 45.73
#